data_AF-A0A9P6DYK3-F1
#
_entry.id   AF-A0A9P6DYK3-F1
#
_cell.length_a   1.000
_cell.length_b   1.000
_cell.length_c   1.000
_cell.angle_alpha   90.00
_cell.angle_beta   90.00
_cell.angle_gamma   90.00
#
_symmetry.space_group_name_H-M   'P 1'
#
loop_
_entity.id
_entity.type
_entity.pdbx_description
1 polymer ?
#
loop_
_entity_poly.entity_id
_entity_poly.type
_entity_poly.pdbx_seq_one_letter_code
_entity_poly.pdbx_strand_id
1 'polypeptide(L)'
;MAVLYVDLCVGTNKGHPTTPIKKAAKLSHRKGIQLPKQKLVQSIVHEVAGHIPYKCWVMELLQNSKVCFFTSKTSIYISVYVFHTIILHLGMLLHSKHKLEELSTIIAESRHAH
;
A
#
# COMPACT_ATOMS: atom_id res chain seq x y z
N MET A 1 12.58 -31.77 30.71
CA MET A 1 13.04 -32.27 29.40
C MET A 1 11.80 -32.52 28.54
N ALA A 2 11.46 -31.61 27.63
CA ALA A 2 10.30 -31.79 26.75
C ALA A 2 10.64 -32.85 25.69
N VAL A 3 9.90 -33.95 25.68
CA VAL A 3 10.03 -34.98 24.65
C VAL A 3 9.53 -34.37 23.35
N LEU A 4 10.42 -34.04 22.42
CA LEU A 4 10.04 -33.58 21.09
C LEU A 4 9.50 -34.78 20.33
N TYR A 5 8.17 -34.89 20.25
CA TYR A 5 7.49 -35.88 19.42
C TYR A 5 7.71 -35.49 17.95
N VAL A 6 8.71 -36.11 17.33
CA VAL A 6 9.00 -35.98 15.90
C VAL A 6 8.14 -36.98 15.11
N ASP A 7 7.66 -36.58 13.93
CA ASP A 7 6.81 -37.41 13.05
C ASP A 7 5.34 -37.62 13.51
N LEU A 8 4.65 -36.52 13.85
CA LEU A 8 3.21 -36.53 14.14
C LEU A 8 2.37 -36.23 12.90
N CYS A 9 1.22 -36.90 12.75
CA CYS A 9 0.19 -36.51 11.76
C CYS A 9 -0.63 -35.28 12.19
N VAL A 10 -0.62 -34.93 13.48
CA VAL A 10 -1.44 -33.88 14.09
C VAL A 10 -0.60 -32.93 14.94
N GLY A 11 -1.02 -31.66 15.06
CA GLY A 11 -0.27 -30.62 15.78
C GLY A 11 0.51 -29.68 14.87
N THR A 12 1.22 -28.72 15.47
CA THR A 12 1.86 -27.60 14.76
C THR A 12 3.11 -28.01 13.99
N ASN A 13 3.93 -28.92 14.55
CA ASN A 13 5.13 -29.48 13.92
C ASN A 13 4.84 -30.86 13.33
N LYS A 14 3.74 -30.97 12.60
CA LYS A 14 3.32 -32.22 11.96
C LYS A 14 4.10 -32.49 10.67
N GLY A 15 4.21 -33.76 10.32
CA GLY A 15 4.90 -34.24 9.13
C GLY A 15 6.34 -34.67 9.39
N HIS A 16 6.94 -35.24 8.36
CA HIS A 16 8.31 -35.74 8.42
C HIS A 16 9.31 -34.57 8.47
N PRO A 17 10.22 -34.51 9.46
CA PRO A 17 11.21 -33.44 9.57
C PRO A 17 12.27 -33.57 8.47
N THR A 18 11.98 -33.04 7.27
CA THR A 18 12.93 -32.94 6.17
C THR A 18 13.74 -31.65 6.22
N THR A 19 15.01 -31.70 5.84
CA THR A 19 15.84 -30.50 5.63
C THR A 19 15.34 -29.73 4.41
N PRO A 20 14.79 -28.50 4.55
CA PRO A 20 14.27 -27.77 3.40
C PRO A 20 15.42 -27.24 2.54
N ILE A 21 15.39 -27.57 1.24
CA ILE A 21 16.33 -27.04 0.25
C ILE A 21 15.92 -25.60 -0.10
N LYS A 22 16.86 -24.65 0.04
CA LYS A 22 16.66 -23.26 -0.39
C LYS A 22 16.58 -23.21 -1.92
N LYS A 23 15.38 -23.05 -2.47
CA LYS A 23 15.16 -22.92 -3.92
C LYS A 23 15.47 -21.50 -4.39
N ALA A 24 16.13 -21.37 -5.54
CA ALA A 24 16.27 -20.08 -6.19
C ALA A 24 14.89 -19.52 -6.60
N ALA A 25 14.68 -18.22 -6.41
CA ALA A 25 13.43 -17.58 -6.78
C ALA A 25 13.25 -17.61 -8.30
N LYS A 26 12.09 -18.09 -8.76
CA LYS A 26 11.72 -18.09 -10.18
C LYS A 26 11.63 -16.66 -10.72
N LEU A 27 12.03 -16.46 -11.97
CA LEU A 27 11.88 -15.18 -12.67
C LEU A 27 10.43 -14.68 -12.70
N SER A 28 9.44 -15.57 -12.75
CA SER A 28 8.02 -15.22 -12.71
C SER A 28 7.62 -14.43 -11.46
N HIS A 29 8.28 -14.65 -10.31
CA HIS A 29 8.02 -13.89 -9.08
C HIS A 29 8.51 -12.44 -9.14
N ARG A 30 9.34 -12.08 -10.13
CA ARG A 30 9.82 -10.70 -10.31
C ARG A 30 8.81 -9.80 -11.03
N LYS A 31 7.71 -10.36 -11.53
CA LYS A 31 6.65 -9.58 -12.18
C LYS A 31 5.99 -8.64 -11.15
N GLY A 32 5.90 -7.36 -11.46
CA GLY A 32 5.32 -6.33 -10.59
C GLY A 32 6.34 -5.50 -9.80
N ILE A 33 7.63 -5.85 -9.85
CA ILE A 33 8.69 -5.02 -9.26
C ILE A 33 8.87 -3.76 -10.10
N GLN A 34 8.81 -2.59 -9.46
CA GLN A 34 9.09 -1.32 -10.11
C GLN A 34 10.58 -1.19 -10.44
N LEU A 35 10.90 -1.00 -11.72
CA LEU A 35 12.27 -0.72 -12.17
C LEU A 35 12.55 0.79 -12.15
N PRO A 36 13.81 1.24 -11.96
CA PRO A 36 14.16 2.66 -11.98
C PRO A 36 13.71 3.38 -13.25
N LYS A 37 13.83 2.72 -14.41
CA LYS A 37 13.35 3.21 -15.70
C LYS A 37 11.83 3.41 -15.75
N GLN A 38 11.06 2.52 -15.11
CA GLN A 38 9.60 2.63 -15.08
C GLN A 38 9.18 3.78 -14.17
N LYS A 39 9.85 3.95 -13.02
CA LYS A 39 9.61 5.06 -12.11
C LYS A 39 9.85 6.41 -12.79
N LEU A 40 10.94 6.53 -13.55
CA LEU A 40 11.27 7.73 -14.34
C LEU A 40 10.20 8.03 -15.41
N VAL A 41 9.75 7.01 -16.15
CA VAL A 41 8.70 7.22 -17.16
C VAL A 41 7.37 7.61 -16.51
N GLN A 42 7.01 6.99 -15.38
CA GLN A 42 5.78 7.33 -14.65
C GLN A 42 5.80 8.75 -14.10
N SER A 43 6.95 9.24 -13.58
CA SER A 43 7.05 10.62 -13.08
C SER A 43 6.85 11.63 -14.21
N ILE A 44 7.48 11.42 -15.37
CA ILE A 44 7.32 12.29 -16.55
C ILE A 44 5.87 12.33 -17.02
N VAL A 45 5.21 11.16 -17.12
CA VAL A 45 3.80 11.10 -17.54
C VAL A 45 2.89 11.82 -16.56
N HIS A 46 3.13 11.71 -15.25
CA HIS A 46 2.34 12.41 -14.25
C HIS A 46 2.56 13.91 -14.24
N GLU A 47 3.76 14.38 -14.57
CA GLU A 47 4.05 15.80 -14.75
C GLU A 47 3.31 16.38 -15.97
N VAL A 48 3.32 15.66 -17.10
CA VAL A 48 2.71 16.14 -18.36
C VAL A 48 1.18 16.00 -18.35
N ALA A 49 0.66 14.84 -17.96
CA ALA A 49 -0.77 14.55 -18.01
C ALA A 49 -1.54 15.08 -16.78
N GLY A 50 -0.82 15.38 -15.69
CA GLY A 50 -1.41 15.79 -14.43
C GLY A 50 -2.19 14.70 -13.70
N HIS A 51 -3.14 15.12 -12.88
CA HIS A 51 -3.97 14.24 -12.06
C HIS A 51 -5.42 14.18 -12.55
N ILE A 52 -6.05 13.02 -12.36
CA ILE A 52 -7.45 12.76 -12.69
C ILE A 52 -8.34 13.54 -11.69
N PRO A 53 -9.53 14.05 -12.06
CA PRO A 53 -10.41 14.87 -11.21
C PRO A 53 -10.60 14.36 -9.78
N TYR A 54 -10.86 13.05 -9.58
CA TYR A 54 -11.06 12.52 -8.23
C TYR A 54 -9.79 12.59 -7.35
N LYS A 55 -8.59 12.52 -7.95
CA LYS A 55 -7.33 12.65 -7.22
C LYS A 55 -7.10 14.09 -6.77
N CYS A 56 -7.43 15.06 -7.63
CA CYS A 56 -7.36 16.48 -7.29
C CYS A 56 -8.29 16.81 -6.11
N TRP A 57 -9.54 16.34 -6.14
CA TRP A 57 -10.50 16.54 -5.05
C TRP A 57 -10.02 15.92 -3.73
N VAL A 58 -9.47 14.70 -3.78
CA VAL A 58 -8.89 14.06 -2.59
C VAL A 58 -7.70 14.85 -2.07
N MET A 59 -6.78 15.32 -2.93
CA MET A 59 -5.64 16.12 -2.50
C MET A 59 -6.07 17.42 -1.80
N GLU A 60 -7.10 18.09 -2.33
CA GLU A 60 -7.68 19.29 -1.74
C GLU A 60 -8.27 19.01 -0.35
N LEU A 61 -8.99 17.90 -0.19
CA LEU A 61 -9.48 17.46 1.13
C LEU A 61 -8.33 17.20 2.11
N LEU A 62 -7.27 16.52 1.66
CA LEU A 62 -6.09 16.20 2.48
C LEU A 62 -5.30 17.45 2.90
N GLN A 63 -5.23 18.46 2.03
CA GLN A 63 -4.56 19.73 2.32
C GLN A 63 -5.35 20.58 3.32
N ASN A 64 -6.67 20.60 3.20
CA ASN A 64 -7.56 21.35 4.09
C ASN A 64 -7.69 20.72 5.48
N SER A 65 -7.61 19.39 5.57
CA SER A 65 -7.62 18.69 6.86
C SER A 65 -6.26 18.81 7.56
N LYS A 66 -6.11 19.77 8.47
CA LYS A 66 -4.92 19.92 9.35
C LYS A 66 -4.72 18.79 10.37
N VAL A 67 -5.44 17.68 10.27
CA VAL A 67 -5.50 16.67 11.33
C VAL A 67 -5.00 15.35 10.79
N CYS A 68 -3.99 14.81 11.46
CA CYS A 68 -3.53 13.44 11.30
C CYS A 68 -4.71 12.49 11.05
N PHE A 69 -4.56 11.62 10.04
CA PHE A 69 -5.56 10.68 9.53
C PHE A 69 -6.19 9.75 10.59
N PHE A 70 -5.69 9.76 11.83
CA PHE A 70 -6.11 8.86 12.90
C PHE A 70 -6.25 9.49 14.31
N THR A 71 -5.98 10.78 14.53
CA THR A 71 -5.81 11.30 15.91
C THR A 71 -6.99 12.11 16.47
N SER A 72 -7.98 12.53 15.65
CA SER A 72 -9.16 13.29 16.15
C SER A 72 -10.49 12.79 15.58
N LYS A 73 -11.58 12.98 16.34
CA LYS A 73 -12.95 12.57 15.97
C LYS A 73 -13.47 13.18 14.65
N THR A 74 -13.07 14.42 14.33
CA THR A 74 -13.44 15.08 13.06
C THR A 74 -12.67 14.49 11.86
N SER A 75 -11.44 14.03 12.10
CA SER A 75 -10.62 13.35 11.08
C SER A 75 -11.18 11.99 10.69
N ILE A 76 -11.84 11.28 11.63
CA ILE A 76 -12.47 9.98 11.35
C ILE A 76 -13.58 10.09 10.31
N TYR A 77 -14.44 11.12 10.36
CA TYR A 77 -15.52 11.30 9.38
C TYR A 77 -14.99 11.64 7.99
N ILE A 78 -14.01 12.54 7.90
CA ILE A 78 -13.38 12.92 6.62
C ILE A 78 -12.64 11.72 6.03
N SER A 79 -11.90 10.98 6.85
CA SER A 79 -11.25 9.73 6.48
C SER A 79 -12.27 8.71 5.96
N VAL A 80 -13.38 8.48 6.67
CA VAL A 80 -14.45 7.57 6.22
C VAL A 80 -15.06 8.02 4.89
N TYR A 81 -15.29 9.33 4.69
CA TYR A 81 -15.87 9.87 3.45
C TYR A 81 -14.90 9.77 2.26
N VAL A 82 -13.62 10.06 2.49
CA VAL A 82 -12.53 9.91 1.51
C VAL A 82 -12.30 8.44 1.18
N PHE A 83 -12.27 7.56 2.18
CA PHE A 83 -12.18 6.11 1.95
C PHE A 83 -13.39 5.62 1.16
N HIS A 84 -14.60 6.02 1.52
CA HIS A 84 -15.83 5.61 0.83
C HIS A 84 -15.82 6.05 -0.65
N THR A 85 -15.48 7.29 -0.93
CA THR A 85 -15.39 7.81 -2.32
C THR A 85 -14.32 7.11 -3.14
N ILE A 86 -13.14 6.86 -2.57
CA ILE A 86 -12.06 6.13 -3.25
C ILE A 86 -12.43 4.65 -3.42
N ILE A 87 -13.08 4.03 -2.43
CA ILE A 87 -13.58 2.64 -2.54
C ILE A 87 -14.61 2.53 -3.66
N LEU A 88 -15.52 3.50 -3.82
CA LEU A 88 -16.47 3.51 -4.92
C LEU A 88 -15.80 3.54 -6.30
N HIS A 89 -14.59 4.12 -6.41
CA HIS A 89 -13.86 4.23 -7.67
C HIS A 89 -12.83 3.10 -7.89
N LEU A 90 -12.14 2.63 -6.84
CA LEU A 90 -11.07 1.62 -6.92
C LEU A 90 -11.53 0.22 -6.50
N GLY A 91 -12.71 0.10 -5.88
CA GLY A 91 -13.34 -1.16 -5.49
C GLY A 91 -12.97 -1.66 -4.09
N MET A 92 -11.68 -1.79 -3.76
CA MET A 92 -11.21 -2.43 -2.52
C MET A 92 -10.50 -1.47 -1.57
N LEU A 93 -10.71 -1.67 -0.25
CA LEU A 93 -10.11 -0.84 0.81
C LEU A 93 -8.57 -0.77 0.75
N LEU A 94 -7.89 -1.88 0.45
CA LEU A 94 -6.42 -1.91 0.38
C LEU A 94 -5.88 -1.00 -0.74
N HIS A 95 -6.57 -0.96 -1.88
CA HIS A 95 -6.20 -0.07 -2.99
C HIS A 95 -6.43 1.39 -2.60
N SER A 96 -7.51 1.68 -1.88
CA SER A 96 -7.79 3.02 -1.37
C SER A 96 -6.73 3.50 -0.38
N LYS A 97 -6.27 2.62 0.52
CA LYS A 97 -5.18 2.93 1.47
C LYS A 97 -3.88 3.27 0.75
N HIS A 98 -3.46 2.41 -0.18
CA HIS A 98 -2.27 2.66 -0.99
C HIS A 98 -2.37 3.97 -1.78
N LYS A 99 -3.55 4.25 -2.35
CA LYS A 99 -3.78 5.50 -3.09
C LYS A 99 -3.68 6.74 -2.21
N LEU A 100 -4.11 6.66 -0.95
CA LEU A 100 -3.98 7.76 0.00
C LEU A 100 -2.53 8.02 0.42
N GLU A 101 -1.75 6.95 0.64
CA GLU A 101 -0.32 7.08 0.93
C GLU A 101 0.41 7.78 -0.22
N GLU A 102 0.15 7.38 -1.47
CA GLU A 102 0.71 8.06 -2.65
C GLU A 102 0.38 9.56 -2.69
N LEU A 103 -0.90 9.93 -2.49
CA LEU A 103 -1.33 11.34 -2.52
C LEU A 103 -0.75 12.14 -1.34
N SER A 104 -0.62 11.52 -0.17
CA SER A 104 0.04 12.13 0.99
C SER A 104 1.52 12.38 0.72
N THR A 105 2.22 11.47 0.04
CA THR A 105 3.62 11.67 -0.35
C THR A 105 3.77 12.82 -1.33
N ILE A 106 2.89 12.93 -2.34
CA ILE A 106 2.91 14.04 -3.31
C ILE A 106 2.73 15.39 -2.60
N ILE A 107 1.80 15.48 -1.63
CA ILE A 107 1.59 16.70 -0.85
C ILE A 107 2.83 17.04 -0.01
N ALA A 108 3.47 16.05 0.60
CA ALA A 108 4.71 16.26 1.35
C ALA A 108 5.84 16.78 0.45
N GLU A 109 6.04 16.17 -0.72
CA GLU A 109 7.03 16.63 -1.72
C GLU A 109 6.75 18.06 -2.17
N SER A 110 5.48 18.41 -2.44
CA SER A 110 5.09 19.78 -2.79
C SER A 110 5.35 20.79 -1.67
N ARG A 111 5.17 20.40 -0.39
CA ARG A 111 5.52 21.24 0.77
C ARG A 111 7.02 21.41 0.97
N HIS A 112 7.82 20.44 0.55
CA HIS A 112 9.29 20.55 0.59
C HIS A 112 9.86 21.39 -0.56
N ALA A 113 9.14 21.46 -1.68
CA ALA A 113 9.55 22.24 -2.85
C ALA A 113 9.24 23.74 -2.75
N HIS A 114 8.29 24.13 -1.88
CA HIS A 114 7.94 25.52 -1.57
C HIS A 114 8.67 26.00 -0.32
#